data_AF-A0A9Q3EV83-F1
#
_entry.id   AF-A0A9Q3EV83-F1
#
_cell.length_a   1.000
_cell.length_b   1.000
_cell.length_c   1.000
_cell.angle_alpha   90.00
_cell.angle_beta   90.00
_cell.angle_gamma   90.00
#
_symmetry.space_group_name_H-M   'P 1'
#
loop_
_entity.id
_entity.type
_entity.pdbx_description
1 polymer ?
#
loop_
_entity_poly.entity_id
_entity_poly.type
_entity_poly.pdbx_seq_one_letter_code
_entity_poly.pdbx_strand_id
1 'polypeptide(L)' 'MKEELIEILFQYREAFASDNEPLGAIKGHEVDIILNVERPYRPRLRRPAYPASARTREALESHINELMKLGVLRKVGNNE' A
#
# COMPACT_ATOMS: atom_id res chain seq x y z
N MET A 1 -29.70 -2.82 -23.55
CA MET A 1 -29.17 -1.92 -22.50
C MET A 1 -28.72 -2.63 -21.22
N LYS A 2 -29.59 -3.29 -20.42
CA LYS A 2 -29.12 -3.97 -19.20
C LYS A 2 -28.22 -5.18 -19.49
N GLU A 3 -28.58 -5.97 -20.50
CA GLU A 3 -27.83 -7.16 -20.93
C GLU A 3 -26.46 -6.77 -21.51
N GLU A 4 -26.43 -5.80 -22.43
CA GLU A 4 -25.17 -5.25 -22.97
C GLU A 4 -24.24 -4.72 -21.89
N LEU A 5 -24.76 -4.05 -20.85
CA LEU A 5 -23.93 -3.59 -19.73
C LEU A 5 -23.32 -4.77 -18.97
N ILE A 6 -24.10 -5.83 -18.71
CA ILE A 6 -23.62 -7.02 -18.01
C ILE A 6 -22.53 -7.72 -18.84
N GLU A 7 -22.71 -7.83 -20.16
CA GLU A 7 -21.71 -8.40 -21.06
C GLU A 7 -20.39 -7.63 -21.00
N ILE A 8 -20.45 -6.29 -21.05
CA ILE A 8 -19.26 -5.44 -20.95
C ILE A 8 -18.57 -5.62 -19.60
N LEU A 9 -19.32 -5.58 -18.49
CA LEU A 9 -18.75 -5.76 -17.15
C LEU A 9 -18.12 -7.14 -16.98
N PHE A 10 -18.73 -8.19 -17.56
CA PHE A 10 -18.19 -9.53 -17.53
C PHE A 10 -16.92 -9.66 -18.39
N GLN A 11 -16.92 -9.05 -19.58
CA GLN A 11 -15.77 -9.05 -20.48
C GLN A 11 -14.54 -8.37 -19.86
N TYR A 12 -14.76 -7.26 -19.15
CA TYR A 12 -13.69 -6.46 -18.53
C TYR A 12 -13.56 -6.68 -17.02
N ARG A 13 -14.02 -7.82 -16.48
CA ARG A 13 -14.03 -8.07 -15.02
C ARG A 13 -12.67 -7.87 -14.34
N GLU A 14 -11.58 -8.16 -15.03
CA GLU A 14 -10.19 -8.02 -14.54
C GLU A 14 -9.71 -6.56 -14.46
N ALA A 15 -10.43 -5.64 -15.11
CA ALA A 15 -10.16 -4.20 -14.98
C ALA A 15 -10.70 -3.62 -13.67
N PHE A 16 -11.52 -4.37 -12.93
CA PHE A 16 -12.10 -3.97 -11.67
C PHE A 16 -11.40 -4.63 -10.49
N ALA A 17 -11.25 -3.90 -9.39
CA ALA A 17 -10.79 -4.48 -8.14
C ALA A 17 -11.81 -5.50 -7.63
N SER A 18 -11.33 -6.64 -7.14
CA SER A 18 -12.15 -7.68 -6.53
C SER A 18 -11.65 -7.98 -5.11
N ASP A 19 -12.42 -8.73 -4.32
CA ASP A 19 -12.00 -9.13 -2.98
C ASP A 19 -10.73 -10.02 -3.00
N ASN A 20 -10.48 -10.72 -4.12
CA ASN A 20 -9.29 -11.56 -4.31
C ASN A 20 -8.10 -10.78 -4.89
N GLU A 21 -8.38 -9.73 -5.67
CA GLU A 21 -7.40 -8.86 -6.33
C GLU A 21 -7.76 -7.39 -6.07
N PRO A 22 -7.58 -6.90 -4.83
CA PRO A 22 -8.06 -5.58 -4.42
C PRO A 22 -7.19 -4.44 -4.99
N LEU A 23 -5.94 -4.75 -5.28
CA LEU A 23 -5.03 -3.92 -6.04
C LEU A 23 -4.98 -4.61 -7.40
N GLY A 24 -5.63 -4.04 -8.42
CA GLY A 24 -5.68 -4.63 -9.77
C GLY A 24 -4.28 -5.00 -10.29
N ALA A 25 -4.19 -5.69 -11.44
CA ALA A 25 -2.94 -6.26 -11.96
C ALA A 25 -1.83 -5.22 -12.26
N ILE A 26 -1.19 -4.70 -11.22
CA ILE A 26 -0.09 -3.74 -11.30
C ILE A 26 1.18 -4.53 -11.57
N LYS A 27 1.74 -4.35 -12.77
CA LYS A 27 3.13 -4.71 -13.03
C LYS A 27 3.99 -3.74 -12.22
N GLY A 28 4.65 -4.25 -11.18
CA GLY A 28 5.55 -3.46 -10.35
C GLY A 28 6.59 -2.77 -11.23
N HIS A 29 6.63 -1.44 -11.16
CA HIS A 29 7.74 -0.66 -11.68
C HIS A 29 8.59 -0.29 -10.48
N GLU A 30 9.84 -0.76 -10.45
CA GLU A 30 10.80 -0.34 -9.43
C GLU A 30 11.10 1.14 -9.65
N VAL A 31 11.06 1.92 -8.56
CA VAL A 31 11.33 3.36 -8.60
C VAL A 31 12.56 3.64 -7.75
N ASP A 32 13.61 4.13 -8.40
CA ASP A 32 14.81 4.61 -7.72
C ASP A 32 14.61 6.06 -7.28
N ILE A 33 14.58 6.27 -5.96
CA ILE A 33 14.47 7.59 -5.35
C ILE A 33 15.86 8.04 -4.90
N ILE A 34 16.46 8.97 -5.64
CA ILE A 34 17.78 9.54 -5.34
C ILE A 34 17.63 10.79 -4.48
N LEU A 35 18.34 10.85 -3.36
CA LEU A 35 18.34 12.01 -2.46
C LEU A 35 19.43 13.02 -2.89
N ASN A 36 19.11 14.32 -2.79
CA ASN A 36 20.08 15.40 -3.00
C ASN A 36 21.04 15.61 -1.80
N VAL A 37 21.04 14.69 -0.83
CA VAL A 37 21.83 14.78 0.41
C VAL A 37 22.38 13.41 0.79
N GLU A 38 23.57 13.39 1.37
CA GLU A 38 24.26 12.18 1.84
C GLU A 38 24.18 12.04 3.38
N ARG A 39 24.49 10.85 3.91
CA ARG A 39 24.55 10.60 5.36
C ARG A 39 25.69 11.45 5.98
N PRO A 40 25.53 11.98 7.21
CA PRO A 40 24.41 11.80 8.12
C PRO A 40 23.20 12.70 7.79
N TYR A 41 22.01 12.09 7.83
CA TYR A 41 20.75 12.78 7.54
C TYR A 41 20.42 13.85 8.58
N ARG A 42 19.82 14.97 8.16
CA ARG A 42 19.39 16.04 9.08
C ARG A 42 18.40 15.50 10.12
N PRO A 43 18.42 15.97 11.38
CA PRO A 43 17.53 15.50 12.45
C PRO A 43 16.03 15.52 12.10
N ARG A 44 15.59 16.42 11.20
CA ARG A 44 14.20 16.49 10.73
C ARG A 44 13.70 15.18 10.08
N LEU A 45 14.61 14.35 9.57
CA LEU A 45 14.27 13.08 8.93
C LEU A 45 14.05 11.94 9.94
N ARG A 46 14.49 12.09 11.19
CA ARG A 46 14.26 11.10 12.27
C ARG A 46 13.38 11.72 13.35
N ARG A 47 12.07 11.60 13.20
CA ARG A 47 11.09 11.98 14.23
C ARG A 47 10.42 10.72 14.76
N PRO A 48 10.18 10.62 16.09
CA PRO A 48 9.36 9.56 16.61
C PRO A 48 7.95 9.66 16.04
N ALA A 49 7.27 8.52 15.93
CA ALA A 49 5.86 8.50 15.59
C ALA A 49 5.06 9.25 16.68
N TYR A 50 4.04 10.00 16.26
CA TYR A 50 3.11 10.62 17.20
C TYR A 50 2.27 9.55 17.91
N PRO A 51 1.92 9.76 19.19
CA PRO A 51 1.07 8.83 19.91
C PRO A 51 -0.32 8.76 19.28
N ALA A 52 -0.83 7.54 19.10
CA ALA A 52 -2.19 7.29 18.64
C ALA A 52 -3.10 6.87 19.81
N SER A 53 -4.39 7.18 19.73
CA SER A 53 -5.38 6.68 20.70
C SER A 53 -5.52 5.14 20.60
N ALA A 54 -5.98 4.48 21.66
CA ALA A 54 -6.16 3.02 21.65
C ALA A 54 -7.07 2.54 20.51
N ARG A 55 -8.22 3.20 20.33
CA ARG A 55 -9.16 2.94 19.23
C ARG A 55 -8.51 3.14 17.85
N THR A 56 -7.74 4.22 17.69
CA THR A 56 -7.04 4.50 16.43
C THR A 56 -5.99 3.44 16.14
N ARG A 57 -5.25 2.99 17.17
CA ARG A 57 -4.20 1.98 17.04
C ARG A 57 -4.77 0.65 16.57
N GLU A 58 -5.90 0.20 17.12
CA GLU A 58 -6.57 -1.03 16.71
C GLU A 58 -7.03 -0.99 15.24
N ALA A 59 -7.64 0.12 14.81
CA ALA A 59 -8.04 0.30 13.42
C ALA A 59 -6.84 0.31 12.47
N LEU A 60 -5.76 1.01 12.84
CA LEU A 60 -4.52 1.04 12.06
C LEU A 60 -3.88 -0.34 11.95
N GLU A 61 -3.89 -1.13 13.02
CA GLU A 61 -3.31 -2.47 13.04
C GLU A 61 -4.02 -3.41 12.05
N SER A 62 -5.35 -3.33 11.95
CA SER A 62 -6.12 -4.08 10.95
C SER A 62 -5.66 -3.76 9.51
N HIS A 63 -5.58 -2.47 9.17
CA HIS A 63 -5.18 -2.03 7.83
C HIS A 63 -3.71 -2.34 7.52
N ILE A 64 -2.81 -2.20 8.49
CA ILE A 64 -1.40 -2.56 8.32
C ILE A 64 -1.26 -4.05 8.01
N ASN A 65 -2.00 -4.90 8.73
CA ASN A 65 -2.00 -6.35 8.49
C ASN A 65 -2.51 -6.71 7.09
N GLU A 66 -3.54 -6.03 6.61
CA GLU A 66 -4.06 -6.20 5.26
C GLU A 66 -3.01 -5.82 4.20
N LEU A 67 -2.39 -4.65 4.34
CA LEU A 67 -1.34 -4.18 3.42
C LEU A 67 -0.08 -5.06 3.44
N MET A 68 0.25 -5.67 4.58
CA MET A 68 1.33 -6.66 4.65
C MET A 68 0.98 -7.95 3.88
N LYS A 69 -0.26 -8.45 4.00
CA LYS A 69 -0.72 -9.63 3.24
C LYS A 69 -0.70 -9.39 1.73
N LEU A 70 -1.04 -8.16 1.31
CA LEU A 70 -1.01 -7.74 -0.09
C LEU A 70 0.41 -7.46 -0.61
N GLY A 71 1.45 -7.56 0.23
CA GLY A 71 2.83 -7.31 -0.16
C GLY A 71 3.17 -5.83 -0.42
N VAL A 72 2.26 -4.90 -0.10
CA VAL A 72 2.49 -3.45 -0.21
C VAL A 72 3.41 -2.96 0.89
N LEU A 73 3.20 -3.46 2.12
CA LEU A 73 4.08 -3.19 3.26
C LEU A 73 4.95 -4.41 3.55
N ARG A 74 6.23 -4.16 3.85
CA ARG A 74 7.16 -5.18 4.33
C ARG A 74 7.89 -4.68 5.57
N LYS A 75 8.17 -5.59 6.49
CA LYS A 75 9.03 -5.29 7.63
C LYS A 75 10.47 -5.09 7.14
N VAL A 76 11.02 -3.92 7.42
CA VAL A 76 12.45 -3.62 7.26
C VAL A 76 13.06 -3.50 8.64
N GLY A 77 14.18 -4.20 8.88
CA GLY A 77 14.89 -4.13 10.15
C GLY A 77 15.89 -2.98 10.16
N ASN A 78 16.24 -2.51 11.36
CA ASN A 78 17.41 -1.66 11.58
C ASN A 78 18.69 -2.53 11.50
N ASN A 79 19.01 -3.06 10.31
CA ASN A 79 20.33 -3.65 10.04
C ASN A 79 21.00 -2.80 8.97
N GLU A 80 21.41 -1.60 9.37
CA GLU A 80 22.55 -0.81 8.88
C GLU A 80 22.91 0.24 9.95
#